data_AF-A0A3M1R4Z0-F1
#
_entry.id   AF-A0A3M1R4Z0-F1
#
_cell.length_a   1.000
_cell.length_b   1.000
_cell.length_c   1.000
_cell.angle_alpha   90.00
_cell.angle_beta   90.00
_cell.angle_gamma   90.00
#
_symmetry.space_group_name_H-M   'P 1'
#
loop_
_entity.id
_entity.type
_entity.pdbx_description
1 polymer ?
#
loop_
_entity_poly.entity_id
_entity_poly.type
_entity_poly.pdbx_seq_one_letter_code
_entity_poly.pdbx_strand_id
1 'polypeptide(L)'
;MAAALLVAAPAAAQIRPGAVNLTPMVGAYAFDGDQDLETRALYGLGVGYDLTRRWGVELMGNYIDTRSDAGRGDEQVYSLRADALFHFRPDKQLVPYLSVGAGGIHFDPDFASDSTDPLLDWGAGVKYLLSPRAALRLDLRNLYSFDDTESNW
;
A
#
# COMPACT_ATOMS: atom_id res chain seq x y z
N MET A 1 -0.51 -14.83 5.94
CA MET A 1 -1.33 -13.90 5.12
C MET A 1 -1.33 -12.56 5.83
N ALA A 2 -1.35 -11.43 5.13
CA ALA A 2 -1.32 -10.15 5.81
C ALA A 2 -2.31 -9.16 5.22
N ALA A 3 -2.98 -8.43 6.10
CA ALA A 3 -3.99 -7.46 5.76
C ALA A 3 -3.54 -6.06 6.20
N ALA A 4 -3.66 -5.08 5.31
CA ALA A 4 -3.41 -3.69 5.62
C ALA A 4 -4.69 -2.86 5.49
N LEU A 5 -4.99 -2.08 6.53
CA LEU A 5 -6.00 -1.03 6.50
C LEU A 5 -5.30 0.31 6.29
N LEU A 6 -5.69 1.05 5.26
CA LEU A 6 -5.00 2.29 4.88
C LEU A 6 -6.01 3.42 4.72
N VAL A 7 -5.66 4.60 5.21
CA VAL A 7 -6.40 5.85 5.04
C VAL A 7 -5.56 6.84 4.26
N ALA A 8 -6.12 7.42 3.21
CA ALA A 8 -5.39 8.36 2.37
C ALA A 8 -6.22 9.56 1.91
N ALA A 9 -5.55 10.66 1.54
CA ALA A 9 -6.23 11.87 1.06
C ALA A 9 -5.64 12.43 -0.24
N PRO A 10 -6.21 12.13 -1.44
CA PRO A 10 -5.67 12.62 -2.69
C PRO A 10 -5.85 14.13 -2.87
N ALA A 11 -4.77 14.84 -3.25
CA ALA A 11 -4.78 16.29 -3.52
C ALA A 11 -5.43 16.71 -4.86
N ALA A 12 -5.78 15.74 -5.71
CA ALA A 12 -6.63 15.89 -6.90
C ALA A 12 -7.68 14.78 -6.86
N ALA A 13 -8.92 15.11 -6.50
CA ALA A 13 -9.91 14.09 -6.16
C ALA A 13 -10.78 13.65 -7.34
N GLN A 14 -10.73 14.39 -8.44
CA GLN A 14 -11.64 14.16 -9.55
C GLN A 14 -11.04 13.15 -10.52
N ILE A 15 -11.57 11.93 -10.50
CA ILE A 15 -11.18 10.84 -11.42
C ILE A 15 -11.49 11.30 -12.84
N ARG A 16 -10.46 11.76 -13.53
CA ARG A 16 -10.52 12.30 -14.88
C ARG A 16 -9.35 11.71 -15.65
N PRO A 17 -9.57 11.30 -16.91
CA PRO A 17 -8.46 10.87 -17.75
C PRO A 17 -7.35 11.94 -17.76
N GLY A 18 -6.14 11.54 -17.43
CA GLY A 18 -4.98 12.44 -17.35
C GLY A 18 -4.75 13.11 -15.99
N ALA A 19 -5.57 12.82 -14.98
CA ALA A 19 -5.36 13.37 -13.64
C ALA A 19 -4.18 12.68 -12.94
N VAL A 20 -3.29 13.50 -12.36
CA VAL A 20 -2.22 13.04 -11.46
C VAL A 20 -2.71 13.19 -10.03
N ASN A 21 -2.57 12.12 -9.26
CA ASN A 21 -3.05 12.04 -7.88
C ASN A 21 -1.83 11.87 -6.96
N LEU A 22 -1.79 12.61 -5.86
CA LEU A 22 -0.80 12.41 -4.80
C LEU A 22 -1.54 11.90 -3.56
N THR A 23 -1.15 10.72 -3.07
CA THR A 23 -1.86 9.94 -2.05
C THR A 23 -0.99 9.79 -0.80
N PRO A 24 -0.95 10.76 0.13
CA PRO A 24 -0.39 10.53 1.46
C PRO A 24 -1.27 9.51 2.17
N MET A 25 -0.65 8.52 2.82
CA MET A 25 -1.36 7.42 3.43
C MET A 25 -0.75 6.97 4.75
N VAL A 26 -1.64 6.57 5.66
CA VAL A 26 -1.31 5.98 6.95
C VAL A 26 -2.13 4.72 7.12
N GLY A 27 -1.55 3.68 7.70
CA GLY A 27 -2.27 2.45 7.93
C GLY A 27 -1.73 1.59 9.05
N ALA A 28 -2.38 0.45 9.21
CA ALA A 28 -2.00 -0.58 10.15
C ALA A 28 -1.82 -1.89 9.40
N TYR A 29 -0.79 -2.65 9.77
CA TYR A 29 -0.51 -3.95 9.21
C TYR A 29 -0.79 -5.05 10.24
N ALA A 30 -1.64 -6.00 9.88
CA ALA A 30 -1.94 -7.18 10.70
C ALA A 30 -1.28 -8.42 10.07
N PHE A 31 -0.37 -9.05 10.82
CA PHE A 31 0.27 -10.32 10.45
C PHE A 31 -0.58 -11.48 10.98
N ASP A 32 -0.98 -12.41 10.11
CA ASP A 32 -1.68 -13.64 10.49
C ASP A 32 -0.64 -14.72 10.79
N GLY A 33 -0.28 -14.89 12.06
CA GLY A 33 0.66 -15.91 12.56
C GLY A 33 0.96 -15.75 14.05
N ASP A 34 1.23 -16.86 14.74
CA ASP A 34 1.54 -17.13 16.18
C ASP A 34 2.68 -16.31 16.82
N GLN A 35 2.96 -15.13 16.30
CA GLN A 35 3.96 -14.20 16.81
C GLN A 35 3.18 -13.05 17.42
N ASP A 36 3.42 -12.76 18.70
CA ASP A 36 2.98 -11.56 19.43
C ASP A 36 3.54 -10.28 18.77
N LEU A 37 3.17 -10.04 17.51
CA LEU A 37 3.68 -8.97 16.68
C LEU A 37 2.61 -7.89 16.64
N GLU A 38 2.80 -6.96 17.55
CA GLU A 38 2.08 -5.71 17.73
C GLU A 38 1.72 -5.07 16.38
N THR A 39 0.50 -4.52 16.30
CA THR A 39 0.01 -3.82 15.10
C THR A 39 0.99 -2.71 14.72
N ARG A 40 1.65 -2.83 13.56
CA ARG A 40 2.64 -1.86 13.11
C ARG A 40 1.99 -0.74 12.31
N ALA A 41 2.41 0.49 12.60
CA ALA A 41 2.00 1.66 11.84
C ALA A 41 2.75 1.71 10.50
N LEU A 42 2.00 1.95 9.43
CA LEU A 42 2.51 2.07 8.07
C LEU A 42 2.36 3.51 7.60
N TYR A 43 3.52 4.11 7.36
CA TYR A 43 3.84 5.32 6.60
C TYR A 43 3.69 5.11 5.09
N GLY A 44 3.09 6.00 4.31
CA GLY A 44 3.37 5.97 2.87
C GLY A 44 2.90 7.14 2.05
N LEU A 45 3.40 7.17 0.82
CA LEU A 45 3.09 8.18 -0.17
C LEU A 45 2.98 7.52 -1.54
N GLY A 46 1.85 7.77 -2.20
CA GLY A 46 1.58 7.29 -3.55
C GLY A 46 1.49 8.41 -4.58
N VAL A 47 1.91 8.12 -5.81
CA VAL A 47 1.66 8.93 -6.99
C VAL A 47 0.85 8.10 -7.97
N GLY A 48 -0.33 8.57 -8.34
CA GLY A 48 -1.25 7.92 -9.25
C GLY A 48 -1.51 8.70 -10.53
N TYR A 49 -1.88 7.99 -11.58
CA TYR A 49 -2.31 8.54 -12.84
C TYR A 49 -3.57 7.83 -13.34
N ASP A 50 -4.64 8.60 -13.57
CA ASP A 50 -5.90 8.08 -14.09
C ASP A 50 -5.82 7.97 -15.62
N LEU A 51 -5.59 6.76 -16.13
CA LEU A 51 -5.55 6.46 -17.56
C LEU A 51 -6.90 6.74 -18.24
N THR A 52 -7.99 6.33 -17.58
CA THR A 52 -9.36 6.52 -18.04
C THR A 52 -10.26 6.88 -16.86
N ARG A 53 -11.57 7.03 -17.08
CA ARG A 53 -12.52 7.24 -15.98
C ARG A 53 -12.63 6.03 -15.04
N ARG A 54 -12.22 4.84 -15.48
CA ARG A 54 -12.38 3.58 -14.72
C ARG A 54 -11.06 2.91 -14.36
N TRP A 55 -9.97 3.29 -15.03
CA TRP A 55 -8.66 2.68 -14.85
C TRP A 55 -7.68 3.76 -14.44
N GLY A 56 -6.95 3.50 -13.36
CA GLY A 56 -5.79 4.28 -12.97
C GLY A 56 -4.63 3.35 -12.63
N VAL A 57 -3.44 3.92 -12.59
CA VAL A 57 -2.24 3.27 -12.07
C VAL A 57 -1.71 4.08 -10.90
N GLU A 58 -1.08 3.44 -9.93
CA GLU A 58 -0.52 4.11 -8.75
C GLU A 58 0.81 3.46 -8.37
N LEU A 59 1.82 4.28 -8.10
CA LEU A 59 3.08 3.86 -7.51
C LEU A 59 3.07 4.29 -6.06
N MET A 60 3.27 3.38 -5.12
CA MET A 60 3.21 3.65 -3.69
C MET A 60 4.47 3.20 -2.97
N GLY A 61 5.14 4.16 -2.33
CA GLY A 61 6.24 3.91 -1.41
C GLY A 61 5.72 3.88 0.02
N ASN A 62 6.01 2.83 0.76
CA ASN A 62 5.65 2.73 2.18
C ASN A 62 6.89 2.58 3.05
N TYR A 63 6.80 3.17 4.23
CA TYR A 63 7.75 3.12 5.32
C TYR A 63 7.04 2.53 6.53
N ILE A 64 7.56 1.45 7.08
CA ILE A 64 6.99 0.82 8.27
C ILE A 64 7.92 1.14 9.45
N ASP A 65 7.40 1.89 10.42
CA ASP A 65 8.14 2.22 11.64
C ASP A 65 8.01 1.01 12.59
N THR A 66 9.06 0.20 12.65
CA THR A 66 9.14 -0.95 13.56
C THR A 66 9.84 -0.49 14.84
N ARG A 67 9.08 0.05 15.80
CA ARG A 67 9.61 0.17 17.16
C ARG A 67 9.59 -1.19 17.82
N SER A 68 10.77 -1.74 18.06
CA SER A 68 10.95 -2.91 18.91
C SER A 68 10.98 -2.44 20.37
N ASP A 69 9.93 -2.73 21.14
CA ASP A 69 9.91 -2.49 22.61
C ASP A 69 10.97 -3.34 23.36
N ALA A 70 11.73 -4.20 22.66
CA ALA A 70 12.74 -5.09 23.21
C ALA A 70 14.19 -4.56 23.17
N GLY A 71 14.42 -3.28 22.84
CA GLY A 71 15.76 -2.66 22.92
C GLY A 71 16.79 -3.18 21.92
N ARG A 72 16.34 -3.75 20.81
CA ARG A 72 17.18 -4.17 19.67
C ARG A 72 16.80 -3.35 18.44
N GLY A 73 17.66 -2.42 18.05
CA GLY A 73 17.80 -1.82 16.70
C GLY A 73 16.56 -1.26 16.01
N ASP A 74 16.66 -0.06 15.45
CA ASP A 74 15.61 0.50 14.59
C ASP A 74 15.59 -0.25 13.24
N GLU A 75 14.80 -1.32 13.11
CA GLU A 75 14.62 -2.02 11.84
C GLU A 75 13.66 -1.22 10.93
N GLN A 76 14.23 -0.54 9.94
CA GLN A 76 13.47 0.25 8.97
C GLN A 76 13.12 -0.59 7.75
N VAL A 77 11.82 -0.72 7.47
CA VAL A 77 11.35 -1.49 6.31
C VAL A 77 10.75 -0.54 5.27
N TYR A 78 11.25 -0.64 4.04
CA TYR A 78 10.77 0.14 2.91
C TYR A 78 10.10 -0.79 1.89
N SER A 79 8.97 -0.39 1.34
CA SER A 79 8.34 -1.12 0.22
C SER A 79 8.00 -0.17 -0.90
N LEU A 80 8.11 -0.65 -2.13
CA LEU A 80 7.70 0.07 -3.33
C LEU A 80 6.80 -0.83 -4.16
N ARG A 81 5.60 -0.34 -4.50
CA ARG A 81 4.58 -1.12 -5.21
C ARG A 81 3.96 -0.34 -6.34
N ALA A 82 3.68 -1.03 -7.43
CA ALA A 82 2.92 -0.51 -8.56
C ALA A 82 1.57 -1.23 -8.64
N ASP A 83 0.50 -0.45 -8.65
CA ASP A 83 -0.88 -0.88 -8.58
C ASP A 83 -1.67 -0.47 -9.82
N ALA A 84 -2.50 -1.37 -10.32
CA ALA A 84 -3.61 -1.05 -11.20
C ALA A 84 -4.89 -0.89 -10.38
N LEU A 85 -5.63 0.20 -10.61
CA LEU A 85 -6.86 0.54 -9.92
C LEU A 85 -8.04 0.50 -10.90
N PHE A 86 -9.11 -0.20 -10.53
CA PHE A 86 -10.36 -0.21 -11.28
C PHE A 86 -11.48 0.47 -10.48
N HIS A 87 -11.93 1.65 -10.91
CA HIS A 87 -12.96 2.46 -10.24
C HIS A 87 -14.38 2.11 -10.71
N PHE A 88 -15.23 1.75 -9.76
CA PHE A 88 -16.67 1.60 -9.96
C PHE A 88 -17.38 2.92 -9.72
N ARG A 89 -18.21 3.34 -10.67
CA ARG A 89 -19.04 4.56 -10.57
C ARG A 89 -18.21 5.83 -10.25
N PRO A 90 -17.21 6.17 -11.08
CA PRO A 90 -16.32 7.31 -10.84
C PRO A 90 -17.03 8.67 -10.77
N ASP A 91 -18.27 8.76 -11.28
CA ASP A 91 -19.06 9.99 -11.30
C ASP A 91 -19.86 10.23 -9.99
N LYS A 92 -19.71 9.37 -8.98
CA LYS A 92 -20.38 9.48 -7.68
C LYS A 92 -19.42 9.98 -6.60
N GLN A 93 -19.97 10.50 -5.50
CA GLN A 93 -19.18 10.94 -4.35
C GLN A 93 -18.48 9.78 -3.65
N LEU A 94 -19.09 8.60 -3.67
CA LEU A 94 -18.52 7.35 -3.17
C LEU A 94 -18.17 6.48 -4.36
N VAL A 95 -16.86 6.23 -4.52
CA VAL A 95 -16.29 5.47 -5.64
C VAL A 95 -15.59 4.23 -5.07
N PRO A 96 -16.26 3.07 -5.07
CA PRO A 96 -15.61 1.81 -4.78
C PRO A 96 -14.57 1.50 -5.87
N TYR A 97 -13.49 0.82 -5.52
CA TYR A 97 -12.51 0.35 -6.49
C TYR A 97 -11.88 -0.97 -6.07
N LEU A 98 -11.31 -1.66 -7.04
CA LEU A 98 -10.42 -2.79 -6.83
C LEU A 98 -9.00 -2.38 -7.17
N SER A 99 -8.03 -2.99 -6.49
CA SER A 99 -6.61 -2.80 -6.74
C SER A 99 -5.94 -4.15 -6.90
N VAL A 100 -5.01 -4.23 -7.84
CA VAL A 100 -4.07 -5.35 -7.96
C VAL A 100 -2.71 -4.77 -8.30
N GLY A 101 -1.69 -5.26 -7.62
CA GLY A 101 -0.36 -4.68 -7.71
C GLY A 101 0.74 -5.70 -7.50
N ALA A 102 1.93 -5.26 -7.85
CA ALA A 102 3.17 -5.97 -7.62
C ALA A 102 4.25 -4.97 -7.21
N GLY A 103 5.22 -5.42 -6.44
CA GLY A 103 6.28 -4.58 -5.93
C GLY A 103 7.43 -5.36 -5.34
N GLY A 104 8.29 -4.65 -4.64
CA GLY A 104 9.35 -5.22 -3.83
C GLY A 104 9.29 -4.65 -2.42
N ILE A 105 9.67 -5.47 -1.45
CA ILE A 105 9.96 -5.03 -0.09
C ILE A 105 11.47 -5.17 0.13
N HIS A 106 12.07 -4.12 0.67
CA HIS A 106 13.48 -4.09 1.04
C HIS A 106 13.56 -4.06 2.56
N PHE A 107 14.21 -5.08 3.11
CA PHE A 107 14.64 -5.12 4.49
C PHE A 107 16.09 -4.66 4.52
N ASP A 108 16.41 -3.65 5.32
CA ASP A 108 17.79 -3.22 5.58
C ASP A 108 18.20 -3.75 6.96
N PRO A 109 18.72 -4.99 7.07
CA PRO A 109 19.34 -5.45 8.29
C PRO A 109 20.80 -4.99 8.31
N ASP A 110 21.21 -4.30 9.38
CA ASP A 110 22.60 -3.86 9.66
C ASP A 110 23.68 -4.98 9.54
N PHE A 111 23.30 -6.26 9.37
CA PHE A 111 24.20 -7.41 9.41
C PHE A 111 23.90 -8.58 8.43
N ALA A 112 23.03 -8.45 7.41
CA ALA A 112 22.78 -9.56 6.48
C ALA A 112 22.49 -9.12 5.04
N SER A 113 22.76 -10.01 4.08
CA SER A 113 22.67 -9.80 2.64
C SER A 113 21.33 -9.18 2.20
N ASP A 114 21.40 -8.19 1.29
CA ASP A 114 20.23 -7.58 0.63
C ASP A 114 19.32 -8.65 0.01
N SER A 115 18.11 -8.81 0.56
CA SER A 115 17.06 -9.66 -0.01
C SER A 115 15.91 -8.77 -0.43
N THR A 116 15.66 -8.69 -1.75
CA THR A 116 14.49 -8.00 -2.30
C THR A 116 13.44 -9.03 -2.60
N ASP A 117 12.44 -9.14 -1.73
CA ASP A 117 11.39 -10.14 -1.93
C ASP A 117 10.31 -9.58 -2.87
N PRO A 118 9.93 -10.35 -3.91
CA PRO A 118 8.85 -9.96 -4.78
C PRO A 118 7.53 -10.02 -4.03
N LEU A 119 6.80 -8.92 -4.09
CA LEU A 119 5.53 -8.74 -3.42
C LEU A 119 4.40 -8.67 -4.45
N LEU A 120 3.34 -9.45 -4.22
CA LEU A 120 2.06 -9.26 -4.89
C LEU A 120 1.03 -8.77 -3.90
N ASP A 121 0.13 -7.92 -4.38
CA ASP A 121 -1.01 -7.52 -3.58
C ASP A 121 -2.29 -7.37 -4.39
N TRP A 122 -3.41 -7.58 -3.72
CA TRP A 122 -4.72 -7.29 -4.25
C TRP A 122 -5.61 -6.78 -3.13
N GLY A 123 -6.57 -5.95 -3.50
CA GLY A 123 -7.39 -5.28 -2.53
C GLY A 123 -8.65 -4.67 -3.11
N ALA A 124 -9.45 -4.18 -2.19
CA ALA A 124 -10.61 -3.36 -2.49
C ALA A 124 -10.54 -2.13 -1.61
N GLY A 125 -11.11 -1.04 -2.09
CA GLY A 125 -11.25 0.14 -1.28
C GLY A 125 -12.38 1.04 -1.75
N VAL A 126 -12.57 2.11 -1.02
CA VAL A 126 -13.57 3.11 -1.32
C VAL A 126 -12.96 4.51 -1.22
N LYS A 127 -13.20 5.33 -2.24
CA LYS A 127 -12.88 6.75 -2.22
C LYS A 127 -14.17 7.53 -1.92
N TYR A 128 -14.10 8.45 -0.97
CA TYR A 128 -15.15 9.40 -0.64
C TYR A 128 -14.68 10.81 -0.96
N LEU A 129 -15.26 11.43 -1.98
CA LEU A 129 -14.88 12.77 -2.42
C LEU A 129 -15.44 13.82 -1.44
N LEU A 130 -14.56 14.40 -0.62
CA LEU A 130 -14.89 15.51 0.28
C LEU A 130 -15.03 16.83 -0.49
N SER A 131 -14.19 17.03 -1.50
CA SER A 131 -14.09 18.24 -2.30
C SER A 131 -13.45 17.93 -3.66
N PRO A 132 -13.50 18.84 -4.66
CA PRO A 132 -12.85 18.62 -5.96
C PRO A 132 -11.32 18.38 -5.87
N ARG A 133 -10.70 18.77 -4.76
CA ARG A 133 -9.25 18.67 -4.51
C ARG A 133 -8.89 17.69 -3.38
N ALA A 134 -9.86 17.12 -2.69
CA ALA A 134 -9.62 16.24 -1.55
C ALA A 134 -10.62 15.09 -1.55
N ALA A 135 -10.13 13.86 -1.50
CA ALA A 135 -10.95 12.70 -1.16
C ALA A 135 -10.42 12.10 0.14
N LEU A 136 -11.23 11.28 0.78
CA LEU A 136 -10.75 10.27 1.71
C LEU A 136 -10.78 8.93 1.01
N ARG A 137 -9.84 8.07 1.31
CA ARG A 137 -9.73 6.74 0.74
C ARG A 137 -9.53 5.76 1.89
N LEU A 138 -10.25 4.66 1.85
CA LEU A 138 -10.08 3.53 2.74
C LEU A 138 -9.76 2.29 1.90
N ASP A 139 -8.62 1.66 2.17
CA ASP A 139 -8.18 0.44 1.49
C ASP A 139 -8.14 -0.75 2.43
N LEU A 140 -8.51 -1.91 1.90
CA LEU A 140 -8.20 -3.22 2.45
C LEU A 140 -7.34 -3.96 1.44
N ARG A 141 -6.08 -4.23 1.80
CA ARG A 141 -5.08 -4.86 0.93
C ARG A 141 -4.64 -6.18 1.53
N ASN A 142 -4.62 -7.24 0.73
CA ASN A 142 -3.94 -8.48 1.07
C ASN A 142 -2.59 -8.50 0.38
N LEU A 143 -1.53 -8.70 1.16
CA LEU A 143 -0.16 -8.80 0.67
C LEU A 143 0.29 -10.26 0.71
N TYR A 144 0.88 -10.71 -0.38
CA TYR A 144 1.52 -12.01 -0.51
C TYR A 144 2.97 -11.78 -0.93
N SER A 145 3.91 -12.11 -0.04
CA SER A 145 5.32 -12.18 -0.39
C SER A 145 5.63 -13.60 -0.84
N PHE A 146 6.36 -13.76 -1.93
CA PHE A 146 6.98 -15.05 -2.20
C PHE A 146 8.29 -15.05 -1.44
N ASP A 147 8.34 -15.77 -0.33
CA ASP A 147 9.62 -16.22 0.20
C ASP A 147 10.25 -17.09 -0.89
N ASP A 148 11.35 -16.62 -1.48
CA ASP A 148 12.28 -17.50 -2.16
C ASP A 148 12.78 -18.47 -1.11
N THR A 149 12.07 -19.60 -0.98
CA THR A 149 12.58 -20.80 -0.36
C THR A 149 13.78 -21.21 -1.19
N GLU A 150 14.95 -20.70 -0.79
CA GLU A 150 16.22 -21.19 -1.27
C GLU A 150 16.24 -22.69 -1.04
N SER A 151 16.22 -23.39 -2.17
CA SER A 151 16.46 -24.82 -2.30
C SER A 151 17.68 -25.24 -1.49
N ASN A 152 17.44 -26.00 -0.44
CA ASN A 152 18.37 -26.97 0.13
C ASN A 152 17.48 -28.11 0.62
N TRP A 153 17.40 -29.31 0.01
CA TRP A 153 18.42 -30.23 -0.49
C TRP A 153 17.75 -31.28 -1.40
#